data_AF-A0A1R0WHJ3-F1
#
_entry.id   AF-A0A1R0WHJ3-F1
#
_cell.length_a   1.000
_cell.length_b   1.000
_cell.length_c   1.000
_cell.angle_alpha   90.00
_cell.angle_beta   90.00
_cell.angle_gamma   90.00
#
_symmetry.space_group_name_H-M   'P 1'
#
loop_
_entity.id
_entity.type
_entity.pdbx_description
1 polymer ?
#
loop_
_entity_poly.entity_id
_entity_poly.type
_entity_poly.pdbx_seq_one_letter_code
_entity_poly.pdbx_strand_id
1 'polypeptide(L)'
;MNVMKKLSDELFTWKWIIFIIVVFGLGWITRDNMIQEALANQLSMNKWDVFLSILMQSRFIVYFLIPFWILFNVLVIIRSWDTSILIRLKNYKNWILYVAAQVLPMVIILHVLWIIVAIILTLDLPYSSEWSNYSNTEIAYNSLIHYIQETAYSPWTVMSIHVVFFFLALLFISMLFALFFVLIPKLLAIAIFAFIFLCYFIVSYRVFPLDSIFTYFNYMTFYSVYQTFQPYWIGWVCLLLILIITLRFIDSIKKLSSKAFLGVLNRRKSELIYVLLCLIGFVSPLLDMGASLTTVWDLWYLRLLGFSGDGFNMLILIFYFIIYLGFIYLVQLYLNDYLTGRFYYTVIRYKSLNKWFIAFMKRISILIIVFLSGLFVLAISIGMIQGLSLEPRVSIEKGISLLQLLFHFFINGFLQMINYILTVFILIWLIKDHGYHMITMMVLIIAGWGSSFVQQMIPAGLNSFGYMTNVFSDMLFISFVLVVGIIVQICIIKFLFYKRGIAFY
;
A
#
# COMPACT_ATOMS: atom_id res chain seq x y z
N MET A 1 31.23 9.07 -27.94
CA MET A 1 30.06 8.83 -28.81
C MET A 1 29.11 10.01 -28.62
N ASN A 2 28.94 10.86 -29.65
CA ASN A 2 28.35 12.19 -29.51
C ASN A 2 26.94 12.17 -28.90
N VAL A 3 26.69 12.97 -27.86
CA VAL A 3 25.38 13.15 -27.22
C VAL A 3 24.31 13.50 -28.25
N MET A 4 24.67 14.32 -29.26
CA MET A 4 23.79 14.67 -30.38
C MET A 4 23.35 13.47 -31.22
N LYS A 5 24.21 12.46 -31.40
CA LYS A 5 23.84 11.24 -32.13
C LYS A 5 22.79 10.45 -31.33
N LYS A 6 22.99 10.28 -30.03
CA LYS A 6 22.00 9.64 -29.15
C LYS A 6 20.65 10.38 -29.14
N LEU A 7 20.67 11.71 -29.11
CA LEU A 7 19.46 12.52 -29.18
C LEU A 7 18.72 12.32 -30.50
N SER A 8 19.44 12.35 -31.63
CA SER A 8 18.86 12.11 -32.95
C SER A 8 18.26 10.71 -33.06
N ASP A 9 19.01 9.68 -32.69
CA ASP A 9 18.55 8.29 -32.76
C ASP A 9 17.31 8.05 -31.89
N GLU A 10 17.25 8.70 -30.71
CA GLU A 10 16.14 8.60 -29.78
C GLU A 10 14.89 9.36 -30.25
N LEU A 11 15.04 10.52 -30.91
CA LEU A 11 13.94 11.37 -31.37
C LEU A 11 13.02 10.65 -32.37
N PHE A 12 13.57 9.80 -33.24
CA PHE A 12 12.82 9.10 -34.29
C PHE A 12 12.16 7.79 -33.83
N THR A 13 12.11 7.53 -32.53
CA THR A 13 11.46 6.32 -32.00
C THR A 13 9.94 6.47 -31.94
N TRP A 14 9.20 5.40 -32.25
CA TRP A 14 7.73 5.37 -32.35
C TRP A 14 6.99 5.87 -31.08
N LYS A 15 7.61 5.72 -29.91
CA LYS A 15 7.06 6.17 -28.62
C LYS A 15 6.75 7.67 -28.58
N TRP A 16 7.55 8.48 -29.29
CA TRP A 16 7.34 9.92 -29.33
C TRP A 16 6.16 10.32 -30.20
N ILE A 17 5.84 9.53 -31.23
CA ILE A 17 4.64 9.74 -32.05
C ILE A 17 3.39 9.57 -31.17
N ILE A 18 3.34 8.50 -30.36
CA ILE A 18 2.22 8.28 -29.43
C ILE A 18 2.13 9.41 -28.41
N PHE A 19 3.28 9.81 -27.83
CA PHE A 19 3.32 10.93 -26.88
C PHE A 19 2.75 12.21 -27.52
N ILE A 20 3.21 12.57 -28.73
CA ILE A 20 2.73 13.77 -29.44
C ILE A 20 1.24 13.69 -29.71
N ILE A 21 0.71 12.57 -30.20
CA ILE A 21 -0.72 12.40 -30.49
C ILE A 21 -1.56 12.64 -29.23
N VAL A 22 -1.16 12.05 -28.10
CA VAL A 22 -1.91 12.17 -26.84
C VAL A 22 -1.81 13.59 -26.28
N VAL A 23 -0.62 14.18 -26.24
CA VAL A 23 -0.41 15.55 -25.75
C VAL A 23 -1.17 16.55 -26.61
N PHE A 24 -1.11 16.41 -27.93
CA PHE A 24 -1.81 17.30 -28.86
C PHE A 24 -3.33 17.18 -28.70
N GLY A 25 -3.87 15.95 -28.66
CA GLY A 25 -5.32 15.74 -28.50
C GLY A 25 -5.85 16.30 -27.18
N LEU A 26 -5.19 16.01 -26.06
CA LEU A 26 -5.60 16.54 -24.74
C LEU A 26 -5.39 18.05 -24.62
N GLY A 27 -4.28 18.55 -25.18
CA GLY A 27 -3.98 19.97 -25.22
C GLY A 27 -5.01 20.75 -26.06
N TRP A 28 -5.46 20.18 -27.18
CA TRP A 28 -6.51 20.76 -28.01
C TRP A 28 -7.85 20.88 -27.27
N ILE A 29 -8.28 19.82 -26.59
CA ILE A 29 -9.51 19.82 -25.78
C ILE A 29 -9.41 20.87 -24.65
N THR A 30 -8.26 20.93 -23.98
CA THR A 30 -8.05 21.91 -22.89
C THR A 30 -8.11 23.34 -23.42
N ARG A 31 -7.43 23.60 -24.54
CA ARG A 31 -7.44 24.88 -25.25
C ARG A 31 -8.86 25.30 -25.63
N ASP A 32 -9.63 24.40 -26.25
CA ASP A 32 -10.99 24.71 -26.70
C ASP A 32 -11.90 25.09 -25.53
N ASN A 33 -11.86 24.31 -24.43
CA ASN A 33 -12.62 24.62 -23.21
C ASN A 33 -12.26 25.99 -22.63
N MET A 34 -10.98 26.34 -22.57
CA MET A 34 -10.54 27.64 -22.07
C MET A 34 -11.00 28.80 -22.97
N ILE A 35 -10.93 28.63 -24.29
CA ILE A 35 -11.39 29.66 -25.24
C ILE A 35 -12.91 29.87 -25.11
N GLN A 36 -13.69 28.79 -25.02
CA GLN A 36 -15.14 28.90 -24.85
C GLN A 36 -15.49 29.61 -23.53
N GLU A 37 -14.78 29.30 -22.44
CA GLU A 37 -15.01 29.97 -21.15
C GLU A 37 -14.59 31.45 -21.18
N ALA A 38 -13.48 31.78 -21.83
CA ALA A 38 -13.07 33.17 -22.00
C ALA A 38 -14.06 33.98 -22.84
N LEU A 39 -14.59 33.40 -23.91
CA LEU A 39 -15.63 34.02 -24.75
C LEU A 39 -16.93 34.23 -23.97
N ALA A 40 -17.36 33.24 -23.18
CA ALA A 40 -18.55 33.34 -22.34
C ALA A 40 -18.46 34.48 -21.31
N ASN A 41 -17.26 34.73 -20.79
CA ASN A 41 -17.00 35.78 -19.79
C ASN A 41 -16.45 37.08 -20.40
N GLN A 42 -16.34 37.19 -21.73
CA GLN A 42 -15.79 38.36 -22.44
C GLN A 42 -14.37 38.75 -22.00
N LEU A 43 -13.55 37.76 -21.65
CA LEU A 43 -12.17 37.97 -21.20
C LEU A 43 -11.18 37.79 -22.35
N SER A 44 -10.17 38.65 -22.41
CA SER A 44 -9.06 38.52 -23.35
C SER A 44 -8.03 37.51 -22.83
N MET A 45 -7.70 36.51 -23.65
CA MET A 45 -6.62 35.54 -23.40
C MET A 45 -5.35 35.88 -24.17
N ASN A 46 -4.22 35.38 -23.70
CA ASN A 46 -2.95 35.40 -24.42
C ASN A 46 -2.37 33.98 -24.61
N LYS A 47 -1.20 33.90 -25.26
CA LYS A 47 -0.48 32.62 -25.43
C LYS A 47 -0.11 31.93 -24.12
N TRP A 48 0.23 32.69 -23.06
CA TRP A 48 0.69 32.14 -21.79
C TRP A 48 -0.37 31.34 -21.05
N ASP A 49 -1.63 31.80 -21.10
CA ASP A 49 -2.77 31.15 -20.44
C ASP A 49 -2.87 29.68 -20.86
N VAL A 50 -2.91 29.43 -22.17
CA VAL A 50 -3.02 28.08 -22.73
C VAL A 50 -1.69 27.33 -22.64
N PHE A 51 -0.57 28.01 -22.92
CA PHE A 51 0.76 27.39 -22.90
C PHE A 51 1.10 26.77 -21.52
N LEU A 52 0.97 27.55 -20.45
CA LEU A 52 1.28 27.08 -19.10
C LEU A 52 0.24 26.08 -18.59
N SER A 53 -1.03 26.23 -18.97
CA SER A 53 -2.09 25.28 -18.62
C SER A 53 -1.81 23.89 -19.19
N ILE A 54 -1.33 23.80 -20.44
CA ILE A 54 -0.97 22.52 -21.07
C ILE A 54 0.25 21.88 -20.37
N LEU A 55 1.28 22.67 -20.05
CA LEU A 55 2.51 22.15 -19.42
C LEU A 55 2.28 21.72 -17.97
N MET A 56 1.41 22.39 -17.23
CA MET A 56 1.18 22.15 -15.80
C MET A 56 -0.06 21.30 -15.51
N GLN A 57 -0.71 20.75 -16.55
CA GLN A 57 -1.95 20.02 -16.38
C GLN A 57 -1.77 18.77 -15.50
N SER A 58 -2.28 18.85 -14.27
CA SER A 58 -2.09 17.82 -13.24
C SER A 58 -2.58 16.44 -13.66
N ARG A 59 -3.76 16.36 -14.29
CA ARG A 59 -4.35 15.09 -14.77
C ARG A 59 -3.48 14.43 -15.84
N PHE A 60 -2.96 15.20 -16.79
CA PHE A 60 -2.10 14.66 -17.85
C PHE A 60 -0.80 14.09 -17.26
N ILE A 61 -0.18 14.84 -16.33
CA ILE A 61 1.05 14.42 -15.67
C ILE A 61 0.84 13.12 -14.90
N VAL A 62 -0.19 13.06 -14.04
CA VAL A 62 -0.43 11.92 -13.14
C VAL A 62 -0.89 10.67 -13.89
N TYR A 63 -1.85 10.80 -14.82
CA TYR A 63 -2.49 9.63 -15.44
C TYR A 63 -1.83 9.12 -16.71
N PHE A 64 -1.04 9.94 -17.41
CA PHE A 64 -0.39 9.53 -18.65
C PHE A 64 1.13 9.61 -18.55
N LEU A 65 1.66 10.79 -18.23
CA LEU A 65 3.10 11.02 -18.31
C LEU A 65 3.88 10.18 -17.29
N ILE A 66 3.43 10.11 -16.04
CA ILE A 66 4.07 9.30 -15.00
C ILE A 66 4.07 7.80 -15.31
N PRO A 67 2.93 7.15 -15.63
CA PRO A 67 2.96 5.74 -16.02
C PRO A 67 3.86 5.47 -17.23
N PHE A 68 3.82 6.36 -18.23
CA PHE A 68 4.75 6.31 -19.37
C PHE A 68 6.20 6.39 -18.91
N TRP A 69 6.54 7.37 -18.06
CA TRP A 69 7.89 7.58 -17.53
C TRP A 69 8.41 6.41 -16.68
N ILE A 70 7.56 5.85 -15.83
CA ILE A 70 7.87 4.67 -15.00
C ILE A 70 8.24 3.49 -15.89
N LEU A 71 7.44 3.21 -16.93
CA LEU A 71 7.72 2.12 -17.87
C LEU A 71 9.11 2.27 -18.51
N PHE A 72 9.45 3.47 -18.96
CA PHE A 72 10.78 3.71 -19.55
C PHE A 72 11.92 3.54 -18.56
N ASN A 73 11.74 4.02 -17.33
CA ASN A 73 12.75 3.84 -16.30
C ASN A 73 13.05 2.37 -16.04
N VAL A 74 12.01 1.54 -15.94
CA VAL A 74 12.16 0.09 -15.78
C VAL A 74 12.93 -0.51 -16.96
N LEU A 75 12.57 -0.15 -18.20
CA LEU A 75 13.23 -0.66 -19.40
C LEU A 75 14.71 -0.25 -19.48
N VAL A 76 15.04 1.01 -19.16
CA VAL A 76 16.43 1.50 -19.17
C VAL A 76 17.26 0.80 -18.09
N ILE A 77 16.70 0.63 -16.89
CA ILE A 77 17.38 -0.05 -15.79
C ILE A 77 17.69 -1.51 -16.13
N ILE A 78 16.72 -2.25 -16.66
CA ILE A 78 16.90 -3.66 -17.04
C ILE A 78 17.99 -3.78 -18.11
N ARG A 79 17.96 -2.93 -19.15
CA ARG A 79 18.96 -2.94 -20.22
C ARG A 79 20.36 -2.53 -19.75
N SER A 80 20.44 -1.67 -18.73
CA SER A 80 21.71 -1.15 -18.20
C SER A 80 22.32 -2.03 -17.11
N TRP A 81 21.61 -3.07 -16.67
CA TRP A 81 22.09 -3.99 -15.64
C TRP A 81 22.87 -5.15 -16.25
N ASP A 82 24.16 -4.90 -16.49
CA ASP A 82 25.14 -5.91 -16.85
C ASP A 82 26.29 -5.88 -15.82
N THR A 83 26.67 -7.06 -15.33
CA THR A 83 27.82 -7.25 -14.45
C THR A 83 29.10 -6.64 -15.02
N SER A 84 29.28 -6.68 -16.35
CA SER A 84 30.43 -6.10 -17.04
C SER A 84 30.48 -4.58 -16.91
N ILE A 85 29.32 -3.91 -17.00
CA ILE A 85 29.19 -2.46 -16.83
C ILE A 85 29.46 -2.09 -15.37
N LEU A 86 28.91 -2.85 -14.41
CA LEU A 86 29.10 -2.60 -12.98
C LEU A 86 30.58 -2.73 -12.57
N ILE A 87 31.30 -3.74 -13.09
CA ILE A 87 32.73 -3.93 -12.84
C ILE A 87 33.55 -2.74 -13.35
N ARG A 88 33.21 -2.21 -14.54
CA ARG A 88 33.88 -1.03 -15.11
C ARG A 88 33.63 0.25 -14.30
N LEU A 89 32.42 0.41 -13.75
CA LEU A 89 32.02 1.59 -12.98
C LEU A 89 32.48 1.59 -11.51
N LYS A 90 32.98 0.44 -11.02
CA LYS A 90 33.60 0.21 -9.70
C LYS A 90 32.70 0.34 -8.47
N ASN A 91 31.65 1.17 -8.49
CA ASN A 91 30.72 1.34 -7.37
C ASN A 91 29.26 1.52 -7.84
N TYR A 92 28.32 1.36 -6.91
CA TYR A 92 26.88 1.47 -7.23
C TYR A 92 26.45 2.92 -7.47
N LYS A 93 27.10 3.89 -6.82
CA LYS A 93 26.88 5.32 -7.07
C LYS A 93 27.10 5.68 -8.55
N ASN A 94 28.22 5.26 -9.13
CA ASN A 94 28.54 5.55 -10.52
C ASN A 94 27.59 4.81 -11.46
N TRP A 95 27.09 3.63 -11.09
CA TRP A 95 26.06 2.94 -11.86
C TRP A 95 24.72 3.70 -11.86
N ILE A 96 24.28 4.24 -10.71
CA ILE A 96 23.08 5.07 -10.65
C ILE A 96 23.24 6.33 -11.53
N LEU A 97 24.40 7.00 -11.45
CA LEU A 97 24.71 8.16 -12.30
C LEU A 97 24.77 7.80 -13.78
N TYR A 98 25.28 6.60 -14.11
CA TYR A 98 25.27 6.09 -15.48
C TYR A 98 23.85 5.87 -16.00
N VAL A 99 22.95 5.29 -15.20
CA VAL A 99 21.53 5.16 -15.57
C VAL A 99 20.89 6.53 -15.77
N ALA A 100 21.11 7.48 -14.87
CA ALA A 100 20.62 8.85 -15.02
C ALA A 100 21.11 9.50 -16.33
N ALA A 101 22.39 9.31 -16.68
CA ALA A 101 22.96 9.80 -17.93
C ALA A 101 22.38 9.13 -19.19
N GLN A 102 21.88 7.89 -19.10
CA GLN A 102 21.18 7.22 -20.20
C GLN A 102 19.73 7.69 -20.35
N VAL A 103 19.10 8.09 -19.25
CA VAL A 103 17.73 8.64 -19.25
C VAL A 103 17.72 10.12 -19.70
N LEU A 104 18.83 10.85 -19.51
CA LEU A 104 18.96 12.27 -19.84
C LEU A 104 18.50 12.67 -21.26
N PRO A 105 18.93 12.00 -22.36
CA PRO A 105 18.45 12.34 -23.71
C PRO A 105 16.93 12.20 -23.84
N MET A 106 16.35 11.21 -23.16
CA MET A 106 14.92 10.96 -23.17
C MET A 106 14.15 12.08 -22.45
N VAL A 107 14.63 12.55 -21.30
CA VAL A 107 14.04 13.71 -20.60
C VAL A 107 14.06 14.96 -21.48
N ILE A 108 15.20 15.22 -22.14
CA ILE A 108 15.37 16.40 -23.00
C ILE A 108 14.38 16.35 -24.16
N ILE A 109 14.29 15.21 -24.86
CA ILE A 109 13.36 15.06 -25.99
C ILE A 109 11.91 15.20 -25.55
N LEU A 110 11.54 14.62 -24.40
CA LEU A 110 10.19 14.77 -23.84
C LEU A 110 9.83 16.24 -23.64
N HIS A 111 10.72 17.04 -23.02
CA HIS A 111 10.47 18.46 -22.80
C HIS A 111 10.38 19.25 -24.09
N VAL A 112 11.31 19.02 -25.02
CA VAL A 112 11.34 19.72 -26.31
C VAL A 112 10.06 19.45 -27.09
N LEU A 113 9.64 18.19 -27.20
CA LEU A 113 8.40 17.83 -27.90
C LEU A 113 7.17 18.41 -27.21
N TRP A 114 7.11 18.37 -25.88
CA TRP A 114 5.97 18.91 -25.15
C TRP A 114 5.85 20.43 -25.29
N ILE A 115 6.98 21.15 -25.23
CA ILE A 115 7.03 22.60 -25.47
C ILE A 115 6.64 22.92 -26.91
N ILE A 116 7.13 22.17 -27.91
CA ILE A 116 6.75 22.37 -29.31
C ILE A 116 5.24 22.20 -29.50
N VAL A 117 4.64 21.14 -28.94
CA VAL A 117 3.20 20.93 -29.01
C VAL A 117 2.43 22.07 -28.34
N ALA A 118 2.86 22.53 -27.17
CA ALA A 118 2.25 23.66 -26.48
C ALA A 118 2.37 24.97 -27.29
N ILE A 119 3.49 25.21 -27.98
CA ILE A 119 3.66 26.36 -28.90
C ILE A 119 2.69 26.25 -30.09
N ILE A 120 2.58 25.07 -30.72
CA ILE A 120 1.69 24.85 -31.86
C ILE A 120 0.23 25.17 -31.48
N LEU A 121 -0.19 24.75 -30.29
CA LEU A 121 -1.55 24.97 -29.77
C LEU A 121 -1.85 26.44 -29.43
N THR A 122 -0.86 27.33 -29.43
CA THR A 122 -1.02 28.75 -29.08
C THR A 122 -0.77 29.70 -30.26
N LEU A 123 -0.58 29.18 -31.48
CA LEU A 123 -0.18 29.99 -32.63
C LEU A 123 -1.19 31.10 -32.98
N ASP A 124 -2.48 30.86 -32.78
CA ASP A 124 -3.57 31.77 -33.14
C ASP A 124 -4.01 32.72 -32.03
N LEU A 125 -3.37 32.64 -30.84
CA LEU A 125 -3.62 33.55 -29.73
C LEU A 125 -2.69 34.77 -29.75
N PRO A 126 -3.12 35.93 -29.22
CA PRO A 126 -2.27 37.10 -29.15
C PRO A 126 -1.13 36.90 -28.15
N TYR A 127 0.05 37.44 -28.48
CA TYR A 127 1.21 37.39 -27.61
C TYR A 127 1.30 38.66 -26.75
N SER A 128 1.51 38.48 -25.45
CA SER A 128 1.88 39.54 -24.50
C SER A 128 2.99 39.04 -23.57
N SER A 129 3.83 39.95 -23.07
CA SER A 129 4.85 39.60 -22.06
C SER A 129 4.28 39.56 -20.63
N GLU A 130 3.09 40.12 -20.45
CA GLU A 130 2.36 40.20 -19.17
C GLU A 130 1.19 39.22 -19.14
N TRP A 131 0.67 38.97 -17.93
CA TRP A 131 -0.55 38.20 -17.70
C TRP A 131 -1.76 38.84 -18.40
N SER A 132 -2.71 38.01 -18.83
CA SER A 132 -3.92 38.49 -19.50
C SER A 132 -5.03 38.82 -18.49
N ASN A 133 -6.11 39.46 -18.95
CA ASN A 133 -7.30 39.66 -18.13
C ASN A 133 -7.96 38.34 -17.73
N TYR A 134 -7.86 37.31 -18.59
CA TYR A 134 -8.28 35.96 -18.26
C TYR A 134 -7.52 35.46 -17.03
N SER A 135 -6.19 35.57 -17.00
CA SER A 135 -5.36 35.15 -15.88
C SER A 135 -5.80 35.75 -14.53
N ASN A 136 -6.30 36.98 -14.51
CA ASN A 136 -6.66 37.70 -13.28
C ASN A 136 -8.03 37.30 -12.68
N THR A 137 -8.81 36.46 -13.37
CA THR A 137 -10.19 36.14 -12.97
C THR A 137 -10.30 34.70 -12.48
N GLU A 138 -10.82 34.48 -11.27
CA GLU A 138 -11.02 33.12 -10.75
C GLU A 138 -12.22 32.45 -11.44
N ILE A 139 -11.95 31.54 -12.39
CA ILE A 139 -12.95 30.77 -13.12
C ILE A 139 -12.52 29.29 -13.20
N ALA A 140 -13.45 28.38 -13.44
CA ALA A 140 -13.26 26.93 -13.35
C ALA A 140 -12.06 26.41 -14.16
N TYR A 141 -11.87 26.82 -15.42
CA TYR A 141 -10.72 26.42 -16.25
C TYR A 141 -9.54 27.41 -16.17
N ASN A 142 -9.58 28.38 -15.24
CA ASN A 142 -8.48 29.33 -14.99
C ASN A 142 -7.83 29.20 -13.60
N SER A 143 -8.37 28.39 -12.69
CA SER A 143 -7.87 28.22 -11.31
C SER A 143 -6.36 28.06 -11.19
N LEU A 144 -5.72 27.31 -12.10
CA LEU A 144 -4.27 27.12 -12.12
C LEU A 144 -3.51 28.40 -12.47
N ILE A 145 -3.90 29.08 -13.54
CA ILE A 145 -3.21 30.27 -14.04
C ILE A 145 -3.46 31.47 -13.11
N HIS A 146 -4.68 31.58 -12.58
CA HIS A 146 -5.04 32.57 -11.58
C HIS A 146 -4.10 32.52 -10.36
N TYR A 147 -3.96 31.35 -9.76
CA TYR A 147 -3.06 31.17 -8.61
C TYR A 147 -1.59 31.46 -8.95
N ILE A 148 -1.15 31.13 -10.17
CA ILE A 148 0.22 31.44 -10.62
C ILE A 148 0.42 32.96 -10.77
N GLN A 149 -0.59 33.67 -11.27
CA GLN A 149 -0.53 35.12 -11.45
C GLN A 149 -0.38 35.85 -10.10
N GLU A 150 -1.01 35.33 -9.03
CA GLU A 150 -0.89 35.89 -7.67
C GLU A 150 0.54 35.83 -7.10
N THR A 151 1.42 34.99 -7.64
CA THR A 151 2.81 34.83 -7.16
C THR A 151 3.72 36.03 -7.44
N ALA A 152 3.23 37.04 -8.17
CA ALA A 152 3.98 38.20 -8.67
C ALA A 152 5.15 37.88 -9.62
N TYR A 153 5.31 36.62 -10.05
CA TYR A 153 6.30 36.25 -11.07
C TYR A 153 5.77 36.50 -12.47
N SER A 154 6.67 36.88 -13.39
CA SER A 154 6.33 36.99 -14.81
C SER A 154 6.12 35.61 -15.45
N PRO A 155 5.32 35.49 -16.53
CA PRO A 155 5.10 34.22 -17.22
C PRO A 155 6.39 33.51 -17.65
N TRP A 156 7.40 34.28 -18.10
CA TRP A 156 8.73 33.78 -18.45
C TRP A 156 9.46 33.13 -17.27
N THR A 157 9.36 33.74 -16.09
CA THR A 157 9.99 33.25 -14.87
C THR A 157 9.34 31.93 -14.44
N VAL A 158 8.00 31.89 -14.46
CA VAL A 158 7.21 30.69 -14.17
C VAL A 158 7.56 29.56 -15.12
N MET A 159 7.59 29.82 -16.43
CA MET A 159 7.97 28.83 -17.45
C MET A 159 9.37 28.26 -17.18
N SER A 160 10.36 29.13 -16.96
CA SER A 160 11.75 28.72 -16.77
C SER A 160 11.90 27.85 -15.52
N ILE A 161 11.30 28.28 -14.41
CA ILE A 161 11.31 27.53 -13.16
C ILE A 161 10.62 26.17 -13.36
N HIS A 162 9.45 26.15 -14.01
CA HIS A 162 8.71 24.92 -14.24
C HIS A 162 9.48 23.88 -15.04
N VAL A 163 10.10 24.28 -16.16
CA VAL A 163 10.89 23.38 -17.00
C VAL A 163 12.04 22.75 -16.19
N VAL A 164 12.72 23.56 -15.36
CA VAL A 164 13.80 23.06 -14.50
C VAL A 164 13.27 22.11 -13.42
N PHE A 165 12.17 22.45 -12.75
CA PHE A 165 11.56 21.60 -11.72
C PHE A 165 11.13 20.26 -12.28
N PHE A 166 10.40 20.28 -13.39
CA PHE A 166 9.87 19.07 -13.99
C PHE A 166 11.00 18.15 -14.48
N PHE A 167 12.03 18.74 -15.10
CA PHE A 167 13.24 18.03 -15.49
C PHE A 167 13.93 17.33 -14.33
N LEU A 168 14.13 18.04 -13.21
CA LEU A 168 14.77 17.48 -12.02
C LEU A 168 13.90 16.42 -11.35
N ALA A 169 12.58 16.60 -11.31
CA ALA A 169 11.66 15.62 -10.77
C ALA A 169 11.71 14.30 -11.56
N LEU A 170 11.68 14.35 -12.89
CA LEU A 170 11.79 13.15 -13.73
C LEU A 170 13.14 12.43 -13.54
N LEU A 171 14.25 13.18 -13.44
CA LEU A 171 15.56 12.60 -13.13
C LEU A 171 15.61 11.99 -11.72
N PHE A 172 14.97 12.62 -10.74
CA PHE A 172 14.87 12.10 -9.38
C PHE A 172 14.12 10.76 -9.36
N ILE A 173 12.97 10.65 -10.04
CA ILE A 173 12.24 9.38 -10.19
C ILE A 173 13.17 8.31 -10.76
N SER A 174 13.92 8.66 -11.81
CA SER A 174 14.83 7.73 -12.48
C SER A 174 15.91 7.20 -11.54
N MET A 175 16.51 8.09 -10.76
CA MET A 175 17.52 7.73 -9.76
C MET A 175 16.94 6.91 -8.60
N LEU A 176 15.71 7.20 -8.18
CA LEU A 176 15.00 6.44 -7.14
C LEU A 176 14.70 5.01 -7.58
N PHE A 177 14.31 4.80 -8.84
CA PHE A 177 14.16 3.45 -9.41
C PHE A 177 15.50 2.71 -9.51
N ALA A 178 16.56 3.39 -9.97
CA ALA A 178 17.89 2.81 -10.03
C ALA A 178 18.41 2.42 -8.63
N LEU A 179 18.18 3.27 -7.63
CA LEU A 179 18.49 3.02 -6.22
C LEU A 179 17.78 1.75 -5.71
N PHE A 180 16.46 1.66 -5.91
CA PHE A 180 15.69 0.49 -5.52
C PHE A 180 16.23 -0.78 -6.17
N PHE A 181 16.54 -0.73 -7.46
CA PHE A 181 17.05 -1.89 -8.18
C PHE A 181 18.45 -2.34 -7.72
N VAL A 182 19.31 -1.41 -7.33
CA VAL A 182 20.63 -1.75 -6.72
C VAL A 182 20.47 -2.57 -5.44
N LEU A 183 19.42 -2.28 -4.66
CA LEU A 183 19.12 -2.98 -3.41
C LEU A 183 18.51 -4.36 -3.66
N ILE A 184 17.61 -4.47 -4.65
CA ILE A 184 16.91 -5.72 -4.98
C ILE A 184 16.94 -5.94 -6.51
N PRO A 185 18.02 -6.52 -7.05
CA PRO A 185 18.21 -6.68 -8.50
C PRO A 185 17.40 -7.87 -9.04
N LYS A 186 16.07 -7.80 -8.93
CA LYS A 186 15.13 -8.81 -9.44
C LYS A 186 14.08 -8.13 -10.30
N LEU A 187 13.77 -8.72 -11.47
CA LEU A 187 12.77 -8.20 -12.40
C LEU A 187 11.38 -8.06 -11.74
N LEU A 188 10.97 -9.09 -10.99
CA LEU A 188 9.70 -9.04 -10.26
C LEU A 188 9.68 -7.93 -9.21
N ALA A 189 10.81 -7.68 -8.53
CA ALA A 189 10.88 -6.65 -7.50
C ALA A 189 10.73 -5.24 -8.09
N ILE A 190 11.41 -4.94 -9.20
CA ILE A 190 11.27 -3.64 -9.85
C ILE A 190 9.88 -3.45 -10.47
N ALA A 191 9.25 -4.50 -10.98
CA ALA A 191 7.87 -4.45 -11.47
C ALA A 191 6.87 -4.17 -10.33
N ILE A 192 7.01 -4.85 -9.19
CA ILE A 192 6.19 -4.58 -7.99
C ILE A 192 6.42 -3.15 -7.50
N PHE A 193 7.67 -2.69 -7.45
CA PHE A 193 7.99 -1.33 -7.06
C PHE A 193 7.39 -0.29 -8.00
N ALA A 194 7.48 -0.51 -9.31
CA ALA A 194 6.86 0.32 -10.33
C ALA A 194 5.34 0.44 -10.13
N PHE A 195 4.67 -0.70 -9.87
CA PHE A 195 3.25 -0.74 -9.61
C PHE A 195 2.87 0.00 -8.31
N ILE A 196 3.58 -0.27 -7.21
CA ILE A 196 3.35 0.42 -5.93
C ILE A 196 3.56 1.93 -6.09
N PHE A 197 4.61 2.34 -6.82
CA PHE A 197 4.93 3.74 -7.06
C PHE A 197 3.85 4.42 -7.90
N LEU A 198 3.33 3.76 -8.93
CA LEU A 198 2.20 4.25 -9.73
C LEU A 198 0.92 4.40 -8.88
N CYS A 199 0.59 3.38 -8.08
CA CYS A 199 -0.55 3.43 -7.16
C CYS A 199 -0.40 4.58 -6.16
N TYR A 200 0.80 4.77 -5.60
CA TYR A 200 1.09 5.89 -4.70
C TYR A 200 0.88 7.23 -5.39
N PHE A 201 1.30 7.42 -6.64
CA PHE A 201 1.04 8.65 -7.39
C PHE A 201 -0.45 8.94 -7.56
N ILE A 202 -1.23 7.94 -7.96
CA ILE A 202 -2.68 8.09 -8.19
C ILE A 202 -3.42 8.35 -6.87
N VAL A 203 -3.12 7.55 -5.84
CA VAL A 203 -3.73 7.68 -4.52
C VAL A 203 -3.34 9.00 -3.90
N SER A 204 -2.06 9.39 -3.96
CA SER A 204 -1.60 10.62 -3.32
C SER A 204 -2.24 11.86 -3.94
N TYR A 205 -2.37 11.91 -5.27
CA TYR A 205 -3.04 13.00 -5.96
C TYR A 205 -4.55 13.08 -5.66
N ARG A 206 -5.21 11.94 -5.43
CA ARG A 206 -6.67 11.90 -5.23
C ARG A 206 -7.11 12.02 -3.76
N VAL A 207 -6.29 11.52 -2.83
CA VAL A 207 -6.67 11.35 -1.42
C VAL A 207 -6.08 12.45 -0.54
N PHE A 208 -4.84 12.86 -0.78
CA PHE A 208 -4.23 13.89 0.06
C PHE A 208 -4.65 15.29 -0.40
N PRO A 209 -4.72 16.25 0.54
CA PRO A 209 -4.85 17.66 0.20
C PRO A 209 -3.77 18.11 -0.79
N LEU A 210 -4.11 19.07 -1.67
CA LEU A 210 -3.20 19.59 -2.71
C LEU A 210 -1.97 20.31 -2.13
N ASP A 211 -2.01 20.71 -0.88
CA ASP A 211 -0.95 21.33 -0.09
C ASP A 211 -0.17 20.33 0.79
N SER A 212 -0.45 19.03 0.67
CA SER A 212 0.25 18.02 1.47
C SER A 212 1.66 17.74 0.96
N ILE A 213 2.63 17.66 1.88
CA ILE A 213 4.01 17.22 1.61
C ILE A 213 4.03 15.76 1.08
N PHE A 214 2.99 14.97 1.36
CA PHE A 214 2.89 13.57 0.92
C PHE A 214 2.36 13.41 -0.51
N THR A 215 1.96 14.49 -1.17
CA THR A 215 1.49 14.45 -2.56
C THR A 215 2.68 14.60 -3.51
N TYR A 216 3.07 13.54 -4.20
CA TYR A 216 4.28 13.59 -5.04
C TYR A 216 4.18 14.63 -6.16
N PHE A 217 2.97 14.85 -6.71
CA PHE A 217 2.72 15.88 -7.71
C PHE A 217 3.25 17.25 -7.27
N ASN A 218 3.25 17.53 -5.96
CA ASN A 218 3.72 18.77 -5.35
C ASN A 218 5.22 19.03 -5.50
N TYR A 219 5.98 18.07 -6.02
CA TYR A 219 7.40 18.22 -6.33
C TYR A 219 7.68 18.30 -7.84
N MET A 220 6.66 18.24 -8.70
CA MET A 220 6.82 18.16 -10.16
C MET A 220 6.53 19.47 -10.89
N THR A 221 5.48 20.22 -10.47
CA THR A 221 5.06 21.44 -11.18
C THR A 221 5.31 22.68 -10.33
N PHE A 222 5.52 23.83 -10.98
CA PHE A 222 5.73 25.09 -10.25
C PHE A 222 4.51 25.43 -9.39
N TYR A 223 3.31 25.36 -9.97
CA TYR A 223 2.03 25.60 -9.30
C TYR A 223 1.94 24.85 -7.96
N SER A 224 2.13 23.53 -8.01
CA SER A 224 1.98 22.66 -6.85
C SER A 224 3.09 22.82 -5.80
N VAL A 225 4.33 23.08 -6.25
CA VAL A 225 5.47 23.34 -5.34
C VAL A 225 5.24 24.64 -4.59
N TYR A 226 4.83 25.70 -5.29
CA TYR A 226 4.56 27.00 -4.70
C TYR A 226 3.44 26.87 -3.67
N GLN A 227 2.32 26.24 -4.03
CA GLN A 227 1.18 26.01 -3.13
C GLN A 227 1.55 25.27 -1.84
N THR A 228 2.48 24.32 -1.90
CA THR A 228 2.82 23.46 -0.76
C THR A 228 3.88 24.07 0.17
N PHE A 229 4.94 24.67 -0.39
CA PHE A 229 6.15 24.95 0.40
C PHE A 229 6.43 26.42 0.69
N GLN A 230 5.82 27.37 -0.04
CA GLN A 230 5.98 28.82 0.10
C GLN A 230 7.17 29.26 0.98
N PRO A 231 8.41 29.40 0.45
CA PRO A 231 8.81 29.62 -0.96
C PRO A 231 9.08 28.37 -1.83
N TYR A 232 9.01 28.54 -3.16
CA TYR A 232 9.14 27.42 -4.14
C TYR A 232 10.47 26.65 -4.08
N TRP A 233 11.58 27.31 -3.72
CA TRP A 233 12.90 26.69 -3.75
C TRP A 233 13.07 25.56 -2.72
N ILE A 234 12.22 25.51 -1.69
CA ILE A 234 12.25 24.46 -0.66
C ILE A 234 12.03 23.08 -1.29
N GLY A 235 11.08 22.94 -2.22
CA GLY A 235 10.82 21.67 -2.91
C GLY A 235 12.07 21.15 -3.65
N TRP A 236 12.84 22.05 -4.27
CA TRP A 236 14.10 21.71 -4.96
C TRP A 236 15.18 21.24 -3.99
N VAL A 237 15.37 21.98 -2.89
CA VAL A 237 16.36 21.64 -1.86
C VAL A 237 16.04 20.28 -1.24
N CYS A 238 14.76 19.99 -0.98
CA CYS A 238 14.34 18.69 -0.47
C CYS A 238 14.70 17.54 -1.43
N LEU A 239 14.35 17.64 -2.72
CA LEU A 239 14.66 16.60 -3.71
C LEU A 239 16.18 16.37 -3.84
N LEU A 240 16.96 17.45 -3.93
CA LEU A 240 18.42 17.35 -4.04
C LEU A 240 19.06 16.77 -2.78
N LEU A 241 18.61 17.19 -1.60
CA LEU A 241 19.15 16.72 -0.33
C LEU A 241 18.90 15.22 -0.15
N ILE A 242 17.68 14.75 -0.44
CA ILE A 242 17.34 13.31 -0.43
C ILE A 242 18.24 12.55 -1.40
N LEU A 243 18.48 13.11 -2.60
CA LEU A 243 19.33 12.48 -3.60
C LEU A 243 20.79 12.37 -3.15
N ILE A 244 21.36 13.46 -2.62
CA ILE A 244 22.75 13.51 -2.17
C ILE A 244 22.96 12.52 -1.02
N ILE A 245 22.03 12.49 -0.06
CA ILE A 245 22.07 11.55 1.06
C ILE A 245 22.02 10.11 0.55
N THR A 246 21.04 9.78 -0.32
CA THR A 246 20.90 8.40 -0.84
C THR A 246 22.12 7.95 -1.63
N LEU A 247 22.68 8.80 -2.51
CA LEU A 247 23.89 8.49 -3.27
C LEU A 247 25.14 8.35 -2.40
N ARG A 248 25.24 9.08 -1.29
CA ARG A 248 26.38 8.98 -0.36
C ARG A 248 26.34 7.69 0.46
N PHE A 249 25.15 7.22 0.83
CA PHE A 249 24.99 6.08 1.73
C PHE A 249 24.69 4.75 1.01
N ILE A 250 24.52 4.73 -0.32
CA ILE A 250 24.10 3.52 -1.05
C ILE A 250 25.00 2.31 -0.82
N ASP A 251 26.32 2.48 -0.84
CA ASP A 251 27.27 1.37 -0.64
C ASP A 251 27.15 0.80 0.78
N SER A 252 26.97 1.67 1.79
CA SER A 252 26.71 1.29 3.18
C SER A 252 25.37 0.57 3.34
N ILE A 253 24.31 1.10 2.73
CA ILE A 253 22.96 0.52 2.76
C ILE A 253 22.97 -0.87 2.13
N LYS A 254 23.66 -1.06 1.00
CA LYS A 254 23.76 -2.36 0.35
C LYS A 254 24.52 -3.38 1.20
N LYS A 255 25.63 -2.97 1.82
CA LYS A 255 26.40 -3.82 2.74
C LYS A 255 25.57 -4.24 3.96
N LEU A 256 24.72 -3.36 4.47
CA LEU A 256 23.81 -3.64 5.59
C LEU A 256 22.63 -4.54 5.15
N SER A 257 22.02 -4.26 3.99
CA SER A 257 20.85 -5.00 3.50
C SER A 257 21.16 -6.44 3.12
N SER A 258 22.36 -6.70 2.56
CA SER A 258 22.80 -8.02 2.12
C SER A 258 23.07 -9.01 3.26
N LYS A 259 23.41 -8.53 4.47
CA LYS A 259 23.75 -9.40 5.61
C LYS A 259 22.64 -9.56 6.65
N ALA A 260 21.81 -8.54 6.88
CA ALA A 260 20.82 -8.56 7.97
C ALA A 260 19.37 -8.47 7.46
N PHE A 261 19.05 -7.46 6.65
CA PHE A 261 17.66 -7.14 6.32
C PHE A 261 17.03 -8.15 5.35
N LEU A 262 17.68 -8.47 4.24
CA LEU A 262 17.14 -9.42 3.26
C LEU A 262 17.07 -10.86 3.82
N GLY A 263 18.00 -11.22 4.70
CA GLY A 263 17.96 -12.49 5.42
C GLY A 263 16.76 -12.59 6.36
N VAL A 264 16.48 -11.52 7.13
CA VAL A 264 15.31 -11.46 8.01
C VAL A 264 14.00 -11.42 7.21
N LEU A 265 13.93 -10.62 6.15
CA LEU A 265 12.76 -10.51 5.27
C LEU A 265 12.41 -11.84 4.63
N ASN A 266 13.41 -12.56 4.09
CA ASN A 266 13.20 -13.86 3.48
C ASN A 266 12.82 -14.93 4.51
N ARG A 267 13.38 -14.85 5.73
CA ARG A 267 13.06 -15.76 6.82
C ARG A 267 11.64 -15.57 7.38
N ARG A 268 11.11 -14.35 7.34
CA ARG A 268 9.77 -13.99 7.87
C ARG A 268 8.76 -13.65 6.78
N LYS A 269 8.96 -14.13 5.55
CA LYS A 269 8.12 -13.78 4.39
C LYS A 269 6.63 -14.04 4.62
N SER A 270 6.27 -15.15 5.25
CA SER A 270 4.87 -15.52 5.52
C SER A 270 4.23 -14.58 6.54
N GLU A 271 4.94 -14.25 7.61
CA GLU A 271 4.51 -13.29 8.64
C GLU A 271 4.31 -11.90 8.04
N LEU A 272 5.21 -11.47 7.16
CA LEU A 272 5.14 -10.15 6.52
C LEU A 272 3.97 -10.03 5.53
N ILE A 273 3.76 -11.06 4.70
CA ILE A 273 2.60 -11.12 3.80
C ILE A 273 1.31 -11.07 4.62
N TYR A 274 1.25 -11.81 5.71
CA TYR A 274 0.09 -11.82 6.61
C TYR A 274 -0.19 -10.44 7.22
N VAL A 275 0.83 -9.78 7.78
CA VAL A 275 0.69 -8.41 8.33
C VAL A 275 0.25 -7.41 7.27
N LEU A 276 0.79 -7.52 6.05
CA LEU A 276 0.40 -6.67 4.93
C LEU A 276 -1.07 -6.87 4.54
N LEU A 277 -1.56 -8.11 4.51
CA LEU A 277 -2.96 -8.40 4.23
C LEU A 277 -3.89 -7.84 5.32
N CYS A 278 -3.51 -7.95 6.59
CA CYS A 278 -4.24 -7.31 7.69
C CYS A 278 -4.31 -5.78 7.51
N LEU A 279 -3.17 -5.15 7.20
CA LEU A 279 -3.10 -3.71 6.94
C LEU A 279 -4.00 -3.29 5.78
N ILE A 280 -3.92 -3.99 4.65
CA ILE A 280 -4.73 -3.69 3.45
C ILE A 280 -6.22 -3.75 3.79
N GLY A 281 -6.68 -4.77 4.52
CA GLY A 281 -8.10 -4.88 4.81
C GLY A 281 -8.62 -3.83 5.79
N PHE A 282 -7.84 -3.41 6.78
CA PHE A 282 -8.22 -2.28 7.64
C PHE A 282 -8.14 -0.91 6.94
N VAL A 283 -7.24 -0.76 5.97
CA VAL A 283 -7.11 0.46 5.15
C VAL A 283 -8.15 0.53 4.04
N SER A 284 -8.66 -0.61 3.53
CA SER A 284 -9.63 -0.66 2.44
C SER A 284 -10.87 0.25 2.54
N PRO A 285 -11.47 0.55 3.72
CA PRO A 285 -12.55 1.55 3.79
C PRO A 285 -12.14 2.96 3.37
N LEU A 286 -10.86 3.34 3.43
CA LEU A 286 -10.37 4.61 2.86
C LEU A 286 -10.64 4.70 1.35
N LEU A 287 -10.78 3.55 0.68
CA LEU A 287 -11.04 3.47 -0.75
C LEU A 287 -12.53 3.40 -1.07
N ASP A 288 -13.37 3.12 -0.07
CA ASP A 288 -14.80 2.86 -0.24
C ASP A 288 -15.61 4.02 0.35
N MET A 289 -15.94 5.00 -0.50
CA MET A 289 -16.62 6.26 -0.13
C MET A 289 -18.10 6.09 0.31
N GLY A 290 -18.58 4.85 0.48
CA GLY A 290 -20.01 4.54 0.65
C GLY A 290 -20.52 4.43 2.09
N ALA A 291 -19.65 4.28 3.09
CA ALA A 291 -20.07 4.12 4.49
C ALA A 291 -19.67 5.34 5.33
N SER A 292 -20.66 6.06 5.87
CA SER A 292 -20.43 7.16 6.81
C SER A 292 -20.02 6.61 8.19
N LEU A 293 -18.75 6.20 8.31
CA LEU A 293 -18.14 5.83 9.58
C LEU A 293 -18.02 7.08 10.45
N THR A 294 -18.48 7.02 11.70
CA THR A 294 -18.38 8.17 12.62
C THR A 294 -17.38 7.92 13.75
N THR A 295 -17.28 6.67 14.23
CA THR A 295 -16.35 6.31 15.30
C THR A 295 -15.36 5.22 14.86
N VAL A 296 -14.23 5.15 15.56
CA VAL A 296 -13.22 4.09 15.36
C VAL A 296 -13.83 2.69 15.61
N TRP A 297 -14.83 2.61 16.48
CA TRP A 297 -15.52 1.35 16.82
C TRP A 297 -16.37 0.84 15.66
N ASP A 298 -16.94 1.74 14.86
CA ASP A 298 -17.69 1.40 13.65
C ASP A 298 -16.79 0.70 12.62
N LEU A 299 -15.59 1.24 12.41
CA LEU A 299 -14.58 0.65 11.54
C LEU A 299 -14.20 -0.75 12.02
N TRP A 300 -13.98 -0.89 13.33
CA TRP A 300 -13.59 -2.16 13.92
C TRP A 300 -14.71 -3.21 13.85
N TYR A 301 -15.94 -2.80 14.14
CA TYR A 301 -17.14 -3.63 14.08
C TYR A 301 -17.38 -4.18 12.66
N LEU A 302 -17.46 -3.31 11.67
CA LEU A 302 -17.76 -3.73 10.30
C LEU A 302 -16.67 -4.63 9.71
N ARG A 303 -15.41 -4.39 10.03
CA ARG A 303 -14.30 -5.16 9.46
C ARG A 303 -14.19 -6.56 10.06
N LEU A 304 -14.72 -6.78 11.26
CA LEU A 304 -14.73 -8.08 11.91
C LEU A 304 -16.14 -8.68 12.00
N LEU A 305 -17.08 -8.20 11.16
CA LEU A 305 -18.45 -8.73 11.10
C LEU A 305 -18.47 -10.23 10.79
N GLY A 306 -17.60 -10.67 9.86
CA GLY A 306 -17.41 -12.07 9.44
C GLY A 306 -18.71 -12.76 9.01
N PHE A 307 -19.12 -13.81 9.74
CA PHE A 307 -20.40 -14.48 9.59
C PHE A 307 -21.54 -13.63 10.20
N SER A 308 -22.51 -13.25 9.38
CA SER A 308 -23.75 -12.59 9.82
C SER A 308 -24.98 -13.28 9.22
N GLY A 309 -26.07 -13.29 9.97
CA GLY A 309 -27.39 -13.71 9.47
C GLY A 309 -28.02 -12.69 8.54
N ASP A 310 -27.78 -11.40 8.82
CA ASP A 310 -28.24 -10.26 8.02
C ASP A 310 -27.04 -9.54 7.39
N GLY A 311 -27.12 -9.23 6.09
CA GLY A 311 -26.10 -8.43 5.39
C GLY A 311 -24.80 -9.17 5.03
N PHE A 312 -24.90 -10.36 4.43
CA PHE A 312 -23.74 -11.11 3.95
C PHE A 312 -22.89 -10.31 2.96
N ASN A 313 -21.63 -10.06 3.31
CA ASN A 313 -20.64 -9.48 2.41
C ASN A 313 -19.42 -10.40 2.29
N MET A 314 -19.21 -10.94 1.09
CA MET A 314 -18.12 -11.88 0.81
C MET A 314 -16.73 -11.28 1.09
N LEU A 315 -16.53 -9.98 0.86
CA LEU A 315 -15.25 -9.32 1.14
C LEU A 315 -14.96 -9.26 2.64
N ILE A 316 -15.98 -8.96 3.45
CA ILE A 316 -15.85 -8.91 4.91
C ILE A 316 -15.58 -10.32 5.45
N LEU A 317 -16.25 -11.35 4.91
CA LEU A 317 -16.01 -12.74 5.28
C LEU A 317 -14.58 -13.20 4.93
N ILE A 318 -14.12 -12.91 3.71
CA ILE A 318 -12.73 -13.24 3.29
C ILE A 318 -11.73 -12.54 4.20
N PHE A 319 -11.96 -11.27 4.53
CA PHE A 319 -11.07 -10.54 5.44
C PHE A 319 -11.05 -11.15 6.85
N TYR A 320 -12.22 -11.52 7.38
CA TYR A 320 -12.32 -12.24 8.64
C TYR A 320 -11.53 -13.57 8.61
N PHE A 321 -11.59 -14.35 7.51
CA PHE A 321 -10.78 -15.55 7.35
C PHE A 321 -9.29 -15.25 7.28
N ILE A 322 -8.89 -14.22 6.52
CA ILE A 322 -7.51 -13.79 6.45
C ILE A 322 -6.99 -13.51 7.86
N ILE A 323 -7.70 -12.73 8.68
CA ILE A 323 -7.27 -12.41 10.04
C ILE A 323 -7.19 -13.67 10.91
N TYR A 324 -8.32 -14.33 11.16
CA TYR A 324 -8.32 -15.36 12.19
C TYR A 324 -7.68 -16.65 11.70
N LEU A 325 -8.06 -17.17 10.53
CA LEU A 325 -7.50 -18.40 10.01
C LEU A 325 -6.07 -18.21 9.46
N GLY A 326 -5.71 -17.02 8.97
CA GLY A 326 -4.34 -16.74 8.57
C GLY A 326 -3.36 -16.81 9.75
N PHE A 327 -3.74 -16.31 10.94
CA PHE A 327 -2.93 -16.52 12.14
C PHE A 327 -2.82 -18.01 12.50
N ILE A 328 -3.94 -18.74 12.47
CA ILE A 328 -3.94 -20.20 12.73
C ILE A 328 -3.02 -20.92 11.75
N TYR A 329 -2.97 -20.48 10.50
CA TYR A 329 -2.10 -21.06 9.47
C TYR A 329 -0.63 -20.84 9.78
N LEU A 330 -0.25 -19.65 10.27
CA LEU A 330 1.11 -19.40 10.75
C LEU A 330 1.47 -20.29 11.94
N VAL A 331 0.56 -20.47 12.91
CA VAL A 331 0.75 -21.39 14.04
C VAL A 331 0.90 -22.83 13.54
N GLN A 332 0.11 -23.22 12.54
CA GLN A 332 0.15 -24.54 11.94
C GLN A 332 1.49 -24.84 11.27
N LEU A 333 2.02 -23.89 10.48
CA LEU A 333 3.35 -24.00 9.89
C LEU A 333 4.42 -24.14 10.96
N TYR A 334 4.36 -23.30 12.00
CA TYR A 334 5.28 -23.38 13.14
C TYR A 334 5.21 -24.75 13.84
N LEU A 335 4.00 -25.25 14.09
CA LEU A 335 3.78 -26.53 14.76
C LEU A 335 4.29 -27.68 13.92
N ASN A 336 4.08 -27.66 12.60
CA ASN A 336 4.57 -28.69 11.69
C ASN A 336 6.11 -28.74 11.67
N ASP A 337 6.78 -27.60 11.53
CA ASP A 337 8.25 -27.52 11.56
C ASP A 337 8.79 -27.97 12.91
N TYR A 338 8.08 -27.63 13.99
CA TYR A 338 8.47 -28.01 15.34
C TYR A 338 8.32 -29.52 15.58
N LEU A 339 7.20 -30.10 15.16
CA LEU A 339 6.87 -31.51 15.35
C LEU A 339 7.75 -32.45 14.49
N THR A 340 8.11 -32.02 13.29
CA THR A 340 8.98 -32.81 12.39
C THR A 340 10.47 -32.72 12.75
N GLY A 341 10.95 -31.55 13.16
CA GLY A 341 12.40 -31.33 13.34
C GLY A 341 12.92 -31.51 14.78
N ARG A 342 12.22 -30.96 15.78
CA ARG A 342 12.80 -30.76 17.14
C ARG A 342 12.04 -31.47 18.26
N PHE A 343 10.96 -32.15 17.90
CA PHE A 343 10.02 -32.70 18.85
C PHE A 343 10.66 -33.67 19.83
N TYR A 344 11.36 -34.69 19.32
CA TYR A 344 11.96 -35.75 20.15
C TYR A 344 12.95 -35.18 21.18
N TYR A 345 13.85 -34.29 20.77
CA TYR A 345 14.79 -33.63 21.68
C TYR A 345 14.10 -32.81 22.78
N THR A 346 13.02 -32.10 22.44
CA THR A 346 12.35 -31.25 23.42
C THR A 346 11.50 -32.06 24.39
N VAL A 347 10.85 -33.13 23.92
CA VAL A 347 10.02 -34.00 24.76
C VAL A 347 10.85 -34.75 25.79
N ILE A 348 12.04 -35.23 25.42
CA ILE A 348 13.02 -35.82 26.37
C ILE A 348 13.35 -34.81 27.47
N ARG A 349 13.61 -33.54 27.12
CA ARG A 349 13.91 -32.48 28.10
C ARG A 349 12.76 -32.20 29.08
N TYR A 350 11.51 -32.27 28.63
CA TYR A 350 10.34 -32.01 29.48
C TYR A 350 9.88 -33.22 30.31
N LYS A 351 10.44 -34.43 30.07
CA LYS A 351 10.16 -35.69 30.79
C LYS A 351 8.71 -36.19 30.72
N SER A 352 7.80 -35.47 30.06
CA SER A 352 6.39 -35.84 29.89
C SER A 352 5.75 -35.02 28.77
N LEU A 353 4.94 -35.69 27.93
CA LEU A 353 4.15 -35.04 26.88
C LEU A 353 3.19 -33.98 27.44
N ASN A 354 2.60 -34.22 28.62
CA ASN A 354 1.68 -33.27 29.26
C ASN A 354 2.39 -31.98 29.68
N LYS A 355 3.58 -32.09 30.28
CA LYS A 355 4.38 -30.91 30.69
C LYS A 355 4.81 -30.09 29.48
N TRP A 356 5.26 -30.77 28.42
CA TRP A 356 5.58 -30.13 27.16
C TRP A 356 4.37 -29.42 26.55
N PHE A 357 3.20 -30.08 26.50
CA PHE A 357 1.98 -29.51 25.94
C PHE A 357 1.50 -28.28 26.72
N ILE A 358 1.56 -28.30 28.05
CA ILE A 358 1.22 -27.13 28.88
C ILE A 358 2.17 -25.96 28.58
N ALA A 359 3.48 -26.22 28.46
CA ALA A 359 4.45 -25.18 28.12
C ALA A 359 4.22 -24.61 26.71
N PHE A 360 3.88 -25.48 25.75
CA PHE A 360 3.48 -25.08 24.40
C PHE A 360 2.22 -24.20 24.43
N MET A 361 1.16 -24.63 25.12
CA MET A 361 -0.08 -23.88 25.22
C MET A 361 0.13 -22.52 25.91
N LYS A 362 0.94 -22.44 26.97
CA LYS A 362 1.27 -21.16 27.62
C LYS A 362 1.92 -20.17 26.64
N ARG A 363 2.86 -20.65 25.82
CA ARG A 363 3.52 -19.82 24.80
C ARG A 363 2.53 -19.37 23.72
N ILE A 364 1.70 -20.28 23.24
CA ILE A 364 0.67 -19.97 22.24
C ILE A 364 -0.35 -18.96 22.78
N SER A 365 -0.81 -19.11 24.02
CA SER A 365 -1.73 -18.16 24.65
C SER A 365 -1.15 -16.74 24.70
N ILE A 366 0.13 -16.58 25.02
CA ILE A 366 0.81 -15.28 24.98
C ILE A 366 0.80 -14.72 23.53
N LEU A 367 1.07 -15.55 22.53
CA LEU A 367 1.04 -15.11 21.12
C LEU A 367 -0.36 -14.67 20.67
N ILE A 368 -1.41 -15.36 21.10
CA ILE A 368 -2.81 -14.96 20.81
C ILE A 368 -3.11 -13.61 21.45
N ILE A 369 -2.73 -13.40 22.73
CA ILE A 369 -2.94 -12.12 23.42
C ILE A 369 -2.21 -10.99 22.69
N VAL A 370 -0.94 -11.18 22.34
CA VAL A 370 -0.16 -10.20 21.58
C VAL A 370 -0.80 -9.91 20.22
N PHE A 371 -1.30 -10.94 19.54
CA PHE A 371 -1.97 -10.81 18.25
C PHE A 371 -3.28 -10.00 18.34
N LEU A 372 -4.16 -10.34 19.27
CA LEU A 372 -5.43 -9.63 19.48
C LEU A 372 -5.19 -8.18 19.90
N SER A 373 -4.27 -7.94 20.83
CA SER A 373 -3.89 -6.58 21.23
C SER A 373 -3.27 -5.79 20.07
N GLY A 374 -2.46 -6.44 19.23
CA GLY A 374 -1.89 -5.82 18.03
C GLY A 374 -2.94 -5.42 17.01
N LEU A 375 -3.93 -6.28 16.75
CA LEU A 375 -5.07 -5.96 15.89
C LEU A 375 -5.91 -4.81 16.44
N PHE A 376 -6.16 -4.80 17.75
CA PHE A 376 -6.90 -3.73 18.43
C PHE A 376 -6.22 -2.37 18.27
N VAL A 377 -4.91 -2.30 18.57
CA VAL A 377 -4.11 -1.08 18.38
C VAL A 377 -4.08 -0.66 16.92
N LEU A 378 -3.99 -1.62 15.99
CA LEU A 378 -3.96 -1.34 14.56
C LEU A 378 -5.28 -0.71 14.08
N ALA A 379 -6.42 -1.29 14.47
CA ALA A 379 -7.73 -0.78 14.12
C ALA A 379 -7.92 0.66 14.64
N ILE A 380 -7.50 0.92 15.87
CA ILE A 380 -7.58 2.26 16.47
C ILE A 380 -6.70 3.25 15.73
N SER A 381 -5.45 2.87 15.45
CA SER A 381 -4.48 3.74 14.78
C SER A 381 -4.98 4.14 13.38
N ILE A 382 -5.54 3.18 12.63
CA ILE A 382 -6.09 3.45 11.29
C ILE A 382 -7.34 4.33 11.38
N GLY A 383 -8.24 4.09 12.35
CA GLY A 383 -9.42 4.92 12.56
C GLY A 383 -9.06 6.37 12.95
N MET A 384 -8.02 6.56 13.78
CA MET A 384 -7.52 7.90 14.11
C MET A 384 -6.91 8.60 12.87
N ILE A 385 -6.17 7.87 12.03
CA ILE A 385 -5.64 8.41 10.76
C ILE A 385 -6.79 8.83 9.82
N GLN A 386 -7.92 8.14 9.88
CA GLN A 386 -9.15 8.49 9.14
C GLN A 386 -9.91 9.69 9.74
N GLY A 387 -9.49 10.24 10.88
CA GLY A 387 -10.19 11.31 11.56
C GLY A 387 -11.47 10.87 12.28
N LEU A 388 -11.64 9.56 12.54
CA LEU A 388 -12.81 9.05 13.25
C LEU A 388 -12.76 9.40 14.74
N SER A 389 -13.93 9.62 15.33
CA SER A 389 -14.04 9.94 16.76
C SER A 389 -13.75 8.73 17.65
N LEU A 390 -13.15 8.98 18.81
CA LEU A 390 -12.91 7.99 19.87
C LEU A 390 -14.06 7.91 20.89
N GLU A 391 -15.17 8.62 20.66
CA GLU A 391 -16.35 8.50 21.50
C GLU A 391 -16.76 7.03 21.66
N PRO A 392 -17.00 6.55 22.89
CA PRO A 392 -17.21 5.13 23.19
C PRO A 392 -18.61 4.64 22.78
N ARG A 393 -18.97 4.80 21.51
CA ARG A 393 -20.25 4.40 20.92
C ARG A 393 -20.06 3.75 19.54
N VAL A 394 -20.83 2.70 19.28
CA VAL A 394 -21.00 2.14 17.93
C VAL A 394 -22.24 2.83 17.34
N SER A 395 -22.06 3.57 16.24
CA SER A 395 -23.11 4.36 15.61
C SER A 395 -23.95 3.56 14.61
N ILE A 396 -23.35 2.50 14.05
CA ILE A 396 -23.96 1.67 13.00
C ILE A 396 -25.09 0.81 13.55
N GLU A 397 -24.89 0.22 14.73
CA GLU A 397 -25.84 -0.71 15.32
C GLU A 397 -26.28 -0.23 16.70
N LYS A 398 -27.54 0.21 16.77
CA LYS A 398 -28.13 0.75 17.99
C LYS A 398 -28.32 -0.38 19.01
N GLY A 399 -27.55 -0.34 20.09
CA GLY A 399 -27.69 -1.23 21.25
C GLY A 399 -26.44 -2.02 21.61
N ILE A 400 -25.41 -2.03 20.76
CA ILE A 400 -24.12 -2.65 21.08
C ILE A 400 -23.27 -1.68 21.90
N SER A 401 -22.95 -2.08 23.14
CA SER A 401 -22.04 -1.34 24.01
C SER A 401 -20.57 -1.62 23.68
N LEU A 402 -19.69 -0.66 23.95
CA LEU A 402 -18.24 -0.85 23.81
C LEU A 402 -17.73 -2.03 24.66
N LEU A 403 -18.31 -2.23 25.86
CA LEU A 403 -17.94 -3.34 26.74
C LEU A 403 -18.25 -4.70 26.11
N GLN A 404 -19.42 -4.83 25.48
CA GLN A 404 -19.79 -6.04 24.73
C GLN A 404 -18.80 -6.33 23.61
N LEU A 405 -18.41 -5.30 22.86
CA LEU A 405 -17.50 -5.43 21.73
C LEU A 405 -16.09 -5.83 22.19
N LEU A 406 -15.59 -5.22 23.27
CA LEU A 406 -14.32 -5.60 23.91
C LEU A 406 -14.37 -7.03 24.45
N PHE A 407 -15.44 -7.40 25.15
CA PHE A 407 -15.60 -8.74 25.70
C PHE A 407 -15.60 -9.80 24.59
N HIS A 408 -16.43 -9.60 23.56
CA HIS A 408 -16.53 -10.53 22.45
C HIS A 408 -15.18 -10.65 21.71
N PHE A 409 -14.50 -9.53 21.46
CA PHE A 409 -13.21 -9.58 20.77
C PHE A 409 -12.11 -10.27 21.60
N PHE A 410 -11.92 -9.87 22.85
CA PHE A 410 -10.80 -10.38 23.65
C PHE A 410 -11.09 -11.76 24.22
N ILE A 411 -12.27 -11.99 24.79
CA ILE A 411 -12.60 -13.26 25.46
C ILE A 411 -13.02 -14.31 24.43
N ASN A 412 -14.07 -14.05 23.64
CA ASN A 412 -14.52 -15.02 22.65
C ASN A 412 -13.49 -15.20 21.52
N GLY A 413 -12.83 -14.12 21.10
CA GLY A 413 -11.69 -14.22 20.19
C GLY A 413 -10.55 -15.10 20.73
N PHE A 414 -10.13 -14.91 21.98
CA PHE A 414 -9.07 -15.75 22.57
C PHE A 414 -9.49 -17.23 22.65
N LEU A 415 -10.70 -17.51 23.14
CA LEU A 415 -11.22 -18.88 23.24
C LEU A 415 -11.34 -19.54 21.87
N GLN A 416 -11.86 -18.83 20.87
CA GLN A 416 -11.99 -19.35 19.51
C GLN A 416 -10.62 -19.67 18.90
N MET A 417 -9.62 -18.82 19.14
CA MET A 417 -8.25 -19.06 18.66
C MET A 417 -7.62 -20.28 19.34
N ILE A 418 -7.83 -20.48 20.64
CA ILE A 418 -7.41 -21.72 21.32
C ILE A 418 -8.09 -22.94 20.68
N ASN A 419 -9.41 -22.88 20.49
CA ASN A 419 -10.18 -23.98 19.93
C ASN A 419 -9.67 -24.38 18.52
N TYR A 420 -9.36 -23.40 17.68
CA TYR A 420 -8.75 -23.66 16.37
C TYR A 420 -7.36 -24.28 16.46
N ILE A 421 -6.49 -23.78 17.34
CA ILE A 421 -5.12 -24.32 17.48
C ILE A 421 -5.16 -25.75 18.00
N LEU A 422 -6.04 -26.05 18.96
CA LEU A 422 -6.23 -27.41 19.46
C LEU A 422 -6.75 -28.35 18.37
N THR A 423 -7.69 -27.90 17.54
CA THR A 423 -8.18 -28.66 16.38
C THR A 423 -7.04 -28.98 15.41
N VAL A 424 -6.27 -27.96 15.03
CA VAL A 424 -5.10 -28.10 14.15
C VAL A 424 -4.06 -29.05 14.76
N PHE A 425 -3.82 -28.95 16.07
CA PHE A 425 -2.91 -29.81 16.81
C PHE A 425 -3.34 -31.28 16.74
N ILE A 426 -4.61 -31.57 17.00
CA ILE A 426 -5.19 -32.92 16.92
C ILE A 426 -4.99 -33.49 15.52
N LEU A 427 -5.32 -32.72 14.47
CA LEU A 427 -5.23 -33.17 13.09
C LEU A 427 -3.80 -33.45 12.64
N ILE A 428 -2.86 -32.54 12.94
CA ILE A 428 -1.43 -32.78 12.64
C ILE A 428 -0.94 -34.02 13.39
N TRP A 429 -1.33 -34.18 14.64
CA TRP A 429 -0.91 -35.32 15.45
C TRP A 429 -1.42 -36.66 14.89
N LEU A 430 -2.64 -36.68 14.35
CA LEU A 430 -3.25 -37.88 13.76
C LEU A 430 -2.66 -38.22 12.38
N ILE A 431 -2.61 -37.26 11.47
CA ILE A 431 -2.45 -37.53 10.03
C ILE A 431 -0.98 -37.48 9.57
N LYS A 432 -0.07 -36.81 10.30
CA LYS A 432 1.39 -36.76 10.07
C LYS A 432 1.89 -36.37 8.66
N ASP A 433 1.00 -36.00 7.73
CA ASP A 433 1.33 -35.67 6.35
C ASP A 433 1.04 -34.17 6.06
N HIS A 434 1.96 -33.54 5.32
CA HIS A 434 1.97 -32.12 5.00
C HIS A 434 0.84 -31.70 4.04
N GLY A 435 0.31 -32.62 3.23
CA GLY A 435 -0.78 -32.34 2.29
C GLY A 435 -2.09 -31.90 2.95
N TYR A 436 -2.30 -32.26 4.21
CA TYR A 436 -3.55 -32.02 4.93
C TYR A 436 -3.66 -30.61 5.53
N HIS A 437 -2.63 -29.79 5.35
CA HIS A 437 -2.62 -28.46 5.95
C HIS A 437 -3.72 -27.54 5.40
N MET A 438 -3.97 -27.60 4.09
CA MET A 438 -5.05 -26.84 3.46
C MET A 438 -6.43 -27.43 3.75
N ILE A 439 -6.51 -28.76 3.88
CA ILE A 439 -7.76 -29.46 4.20
C ILE A 439 -8.26 -29.03 5.59
N THR A 440 -7.36 -28.93 6.58
CA THR A 440 -7.72 -28.43 7.91
C THR A 440 -8.34 -27.03 7.87
N MET A 441 -7.77 -26.11 7.07
CA MET A 441 -8.33 -24.77 6.92
C MET A 441 -9.68 -24.78 6.23
N MET A 442 -9.84 -25.58 5.18
CA MET A 442 -11.12 -25.74 4.49
C MET A 442 -12.20 -26.29 5.43
N VAL A 443 -11.88 -27.28 6.26
CA VAL A 443 -12.81 -27.83 7.26
C VAL A 443 -13.20 -26.77 8.29
N LEU A 444 -12.26 -25.96 8.78
CA LEU A 444 -12.56 -24.87 9.72
C LEU A 444 -13.45 -23.79 9.09
N ILE A 445 -13.24 -23.46 7.81
CA ILE A 445 -14.10 -22.53 7.06
C ILE A 445 -15.53 -23.08 6.95
N ILE A 446 -15.66 -24.34 6.51
CA ILE A 446 -16.96 -25.00 6.34
C ILE A 446 -17.67 -25.13 7.70
N ALA A 447 -16.94 -25.49 8.76
CA ALA A 447 -17.51 -25.58 10.10
C ALA A 447 -17.95 -24.21 10.64
N GLY A 448 -17.18 -23.15 10.36
CA GLY A 448 -17.54 -21.78 10.73
C GLY A 448 -18.78 -21.28 10.01
N TRP A 449 -18.94 -21.65 8.73
CA TRP A 449 -20.19 -21.36 8.02
C TRP A 449 -21.33 -22.24 8.53
N GLY A 450 -21.08 -23.52 8.80
CA GLY A 450 -22.07 -24.43 9.37
C GLY A 450 -22.61 -23.97 10.73
N SER A 451 -21.82 -23.27 11.54
CA SER A 451 -22.24 -22.80 12.85
C SER A 451 -23.38 -21.79 12.79
N SER A 452 -23.51 -21.01 11.70
CA SER A 452 -24.64 -20.09 11.52
C SER A 452 -25.97 -20.83 11.35
N PHE A 453 -25.96 -22.04 10.78
CA PHE A 453 -27.16 -22.85 10.54
C PHE A 453 -27.59 -23.68 11.75
N VAL A 454 -26.66 -24.06 12.62
CA VAL A 454 -26.90 -24.92 13.79
C VAL A 454 -26.84 -24.11 15.09
N GLN A 455 -27.46 -22.93 15.10
CA GLN A 455 -27.61 -22.08 16.30
C GLN A 455 -26.30 -21.91 17.10
N GLN A 456 -25.17 -21.73 16.42
CA GLN A 456 -23.86 -21.49 17.05
C GLN A 456 -23.33 -22.65 17.93
N MET A 457 -23.86 -23.87 17.78
CA MET A 457 -23.41 -25.03 18.58
C MET A 457 -22.04 -25.57 18.15
N ILE A 458 -21.64 -25.31 16.90
CA ILE A 458 -20.33 -25.72 16.39
C ILE A 458 -19.31 -24.66 16.83
N PRO A 459 -18.20 -25.03 17.52
CA PRO A 459 -17.22 -24.08 18.03
C PRO A 459 -16.29 -23.55 16.92
N ALA A 460 -16.86 -23.05 15.83
CA ALA A 460 -16.14 -22.47 14.70
C ALA A 460 -16.85 -21.19 14.27
N GLY A 461 -16.07 -20.15 14.00
CA GLY A 461 -16.57 -18.85 13.54
C GLY A 461 -17.23 -18.00 14.62
N LEU A 462 -17.26 -18.42 15.89
CA LEU A 462 -18.11 -17.80 16.91
C LEU A 462 -17.59 -16.48 17.48
N ASN A 463 -16.37 -16.08 17.14
CA ASN A 463 -15.81 -14.77 17.48
C ASN A 463 -16.12 -13.69 16.43
N SER A 464 -17.08 -13.97 15.54
CA SER A 464 -17.54 -13.05 14.51
C SER A 464 -18.51 -12.03 15.08
N PHE A 465 -18.33 -10.75 14.77
CA PHE A 465 -19.22 -9.71 15.30
C PHE A 465 -20.64 -9.77 14.73
N GLY A 466 -20.87 -10.46 13.61
CA GLY A 466 -22.21 -10.71 13.09
C GLY A 466 -23.06 -11.66 13.95
N TYR A 467 -22.49 -12.28 15.00
CA TYR A 467 -23.24 -12.99 16.04
C TYR A 467 -23.53 -12.12 17.27
N MET A 468 -23.05 -10.87 17.31
CA MET A 468 -23.35 -9.98 18.42
C MET A 468 -24.80 -9.49 18.32
N THR A 469 -25.62 -9.86 19.29
CA THR A 469 -26.93 -9.28 19.50
C THR A 469 -26.85 -8.17 20.55
N ASN A 470 -27.93 -7.41 20.71
CA ASN A 470 -28.06 -6.42 21.77
C ASN A 470 -28.11 -7.04 23.19
N VAL A 471 -28.15 -8.38 23.30
CA VAL A 471 -28.29 -9.10 24.58
C VAL A 471 -26.94 -9.70 25.01
N PHE A 472 -26.47 -9.33 26.20
CA PHE A 472 -25.17 -9.82 26.73
C PHE A 472 -25.15 -11.34 26.96
N SER A 473 -26.30 -11.98 27.23
CA SER A 473 -26.40 -13.43 27.45
C SER A 473 -25.92 -14.25 26.28
N ASP A 474 -26.14 -13.78 25.05
CA ASP A 474 -25.81 -14.53 23.84
C ASP A 474 -24.28 -14.61 23.67
N MET A 475 -23.57 -13.56 24.09
CA MET A 475 -22.10 -13.54 24.10
C MET A 475 -21.52 -14.50 25.13
N LEU A 476 -22.18 -14.65 26.29
CA LEU A 476 -21.81 -15.62 27.31
C LEU A 476 -22.10 -17.05 26.87
N PHE A 477 -23.20 -17.27 26.14
CA PHE A 477 -23.51 -18.56 25.54
C PHE A 477 -22.41 -19.00 24.57
N ILE A 478 -21.93 -18.09 23.72
CA ILE A 478 -20.78 -18.33 22.85
C ILE A 478 -19.53 -18.72 23.68
N SER A 479 -19.22 -17.98 24.75
CA SER A 479 -18.10 -18.32 25.63
C SER A 479 -18.25 -19.73 26.20
N PHE A 480 -19.46 -20.10 26.63
CA PHE A 480 -19.76 -21.42 27.18
C PHE A 480 -19.53 -22.53 26.14
N VAL A 481 -20.07 -22.39 24.93
CA VAL A 481 -19.86 -23.36 23.83
C VAL A 481 -18.38 -23.55 23.54
N LEU A 482 -17.61 -22.45 23.46
CA LEU A 482 -16.17 -22.51 23.22
C LEU A 482 -15.41 -23.20 24.36
N VAL A 483 -15.74 -22.91 25.61
CA VAL A 483 -15.11 -23.56 26.78
C VAL A 483 -15.39 -25.07 26.76
N VAL A 484 -16.63 -25.48 26.48
CA VAL A 484 -16.99 -26.91 26.36
C VAL A 484 -16.19 -27.56 25.22
N GLY A 485 -16.11 -26.92 24.05
CA GLY A 485 -15.32 -27.41 22.91
C GLY A 485 -13.84 -27.61 23.25
N ILE A 486 -13.23 -26.64 23.93
CA ILE A 486 -11.84 -26.71 24.38
C ILE A 486 -11.63 -27.86 25.37
N ILE A 487 -12.54 -28.05 26.33
CA ILE A 487 -12.46 -29.16 27.30
C ILE A 487 -12.48 -30.50 26.57
N VAL A 488 -13.42 -30.67 25.62
CA VAL A 488 -13.52 -31.90 24.81
C VAL A 488 -12.22 -32.14 24.03
N GLN A 489 -11.67 -31.12 23.39
CA GLN A 489 -10.40 -31.24 22.64
C GLN A 489 -9.21 -31.59 23.55
N ILE A 490 -9.12 -31.00 24.74
CA ILE A 490 -8.07 -31.35 25.71
C ILE A 490 -8.21 -32.81 26.15
N CYS A 491 -9.43 -33.29 26.38
CA CYS A 491 -9.68 -34.71 26.69
C CYS A 491 -9.23 -35.62 25.55
N ILE A 492 -9.52 -35.28 24.29
CA ILE A 492 -9.05 -36.01 23.11
C ILE A 492 -7.52 -36.04 23.07
N ILE A 493 -6.86 -34.90 23.28
CA ILE A 493 -5.38 -34.82 23.27
C ILE A 493 -4.77 -35.70 24.38
N LYS A 494 -5.31 -35.66 25.60
CA LYS A 494 -4.87 -36.53 26.70
C LYS A 494 -5.03 -38.00 26.36
N PHE A 495 -6.16 -38.39 25.76
CA PHE A 495 -6.39 -39.74 25.28
C PHE A 495 -5.37 -40.16 24.20
N LEU A 496 -5.07 -39.27 23.24
CA LEU A 496 -4.07 -39.50 22.21
C LEU A 496 -2.66 -39.67 22.77
N PHE A 497 -2.30 -38.91 23.82
CA PHE A 497 -1.02 -39.07 24.51
C PHE A 497 -0.93 -40.39 25.27
N TYR A 498 -2.01 -40.83 25.90
CA TYR A 498 -2.06 -42.12 26.59
C TYR A 498 -1.92 -43.30 25.61
N LYS A 499 -2.70 -43.30 24.52
CA LYS A 499 -2.74 -44.41 23.56
C LYS A 499 -1.41 -44.63 22.81
N ARG A 500 -0.63 -43.57 22.57
CA ARG A 500 0.61 -43.65 21.77
C ARG A 500 1.85 -44.07 22.54
N GLY A 501 1.75 -44.38 23.84
CA GLY A 501 2.78 -45.09 24.61
C GLY A 501 4.22 -44.84 24.16
N ILE A 502 4.68 -43.58 24.19
CA ILE A 502 6.12 -43.31 24.03
C ILE A 502 6.73 -43.79 25.35
N ALA A 503 7.19 -45.03 25.36
CA ALA A 503 7.93 -45.58 26.47
C ALA A 503 9.23 -44.76 26.63
N PHE A 504 9.22 -43.85 27.60
CA PHE A 504 10.45 -43.24 28.09
C PHE A 504 11.16 -44.30 28.92
N TYR A 505 12.00 -45.11 28.27
CA TYR A 505 13.04 -45.86 28.95
C TYR A 505 14.30 -45.00 29.06
#